data_AF-A0A812W374-F1
#
_entry.id   AF-A0A812W374-F1
#
_cell.length_a   1.000
_cell.length_b   1.000
_cell.length_c   1.000
_cell.angle_alpha   90.00
_cell.angle_beta   90.00
_cell.angle_gamma   90.00
#
_symmetry.space_group_name_H-M   'P 1'
#
loop_
_entity.id
_entity.type
_entity.pdbx_description
1 polymer ?
#
loop_
_entity_poly.entity_id
_entity_poly.type
_entity_poly.pdbx_seq_one_letter_code
_entity_poly.pdbx_strand_id
1 'polypeptide(L)'
;TLTILPNDVLDGTNLGMKAVEALGKPQLLFTLAEAGDIPRAREKFLTWQEQNNIQVLNINGPRESSVPGIYEKSKALFLGIFVDARSATFAAHCKHAVQSLCEAWLLVEKEHTKQEERERQKREREAREEAERKERERLRRLEEEERERRELEEQMEEEERQRQEARREAAERAAEEAKRLWDKPPAEAAPVPVVVPALIPSVALPPVPAPVPVAVPAPAPKTLSALMQAQAAGANIAASLLAAQPAMAPGIPGMAMAGGEEAAAGDITAHVQVPAGRVKDLLGVQGRNIKALKSQTGVVKVGVLDRNDPANVEIVGAPAAVEKCKGLVNCIVEGDLAAIGNITEIL
;
A
#
# COMPACT_ATOMS: atom_id res chain seq x y z
N THR A 1 4.18 -23.87 -38.46
CA THR A 1 3.04 -23.64 -37.58
C THR A 1 1.89 -24.54 -37.95
N LEU A 2 1.31 -25.24 -36.98
CA LEU A 2 0.07 -25.98 -37.18
C LEU A 2 -1.12 -25.11 -36.78
N THR A 3 -2.17 -25.08 -37.59
CA THR A 3 -3.40 -24.33 -37.30
C THR A 3 -4.61 -25.25 -37.36
N ILE A 4 -5.41 -25.27 -36.30
CA ILE A 4 -6.68 -26.03 -36.24
C ILE A 4 -7.84 -25.08 -36.47
N LEU A 5 -8.64 -25.34 -37.50
CA LEU A 5 -9.76 -24.51 -37.91
C LEU A 5 -11.10 -25.26 -37.77
N PRO A 6 -12.16 -24.60 -37.29
CA PRO A 6 -13.52 -25.05 -37.58
C PRO A 6 -13.81 -24.88 -39.09
N ASN A 7 -14.96 -25.41 -39.55
CA ASN A 7 -15.33 -25.37 -40.97
C ASN A 7 -15.37 -23.94 -41.56
N ASP A 8 -15.61 -22.92 -40.73
CA ASP A 8 -15.64 -21.51 -41.11
C ASP A 8 -14.65 -20.68 -40.29
N VAL A 9 -13.80 -19.87 -40.94
CA VAL A 9 -12.69 -19.18 -40.29
C VAL A 9 -13.16 -17.96 -39.49
N LEU A 10 -12.80 -17.89 -38.19
CA LEU A 10 -13.08 -16.75 -37.30
C LEU A 10 -11.84 -15.84 -37.15
N ASP A 11 -12.08 -14.53 -37.04
CA ASP A 11 -11.14 -13.42 -37.26
C ASP A 11 -9.79 -13.49 -36.52
N GLY A 12 -9.74 -14.04 -35.31
CA GLY A 12 -8.49 -14.12 -34.53
C GLY A 12 -7.45 -15.07 -35.11
N THR A 13 -7.89 -16.18 -35.71
CA THR A 13 -6.97 -17.18 -36.28
C THR A 13 -6.34 -16.67 -37.58
N ASN A 14 -7.07 -15.83 -38.34
CA ASN A 14 -6.57 -15.20 -39.57
C ASN A 14 -5.31 -14.36 -39.34
N LEU A 15 -5.21 -13.66 -38.21
CA LEU A 15 -4.02 -12.86 -37.90
C LEU A 15 -2.77 -13.74 -37.76
N GLY A 16 -2.91 -14.87 -37.06
CA GLY A 16 -1.82 -15.84 -36.91
C GLY A 16 -1.41 -16.46 -38.25
N MET A 17 -2.38 -16.76 -39.13
CA MET A 17 -2.10 -17.29 -40.46
C MET A 17 -1.35 -16.26 -41.34
N LYS A 18 -1.84 -15.02 -41.41
CA LYS A 18 -1.19 -13.93 -42.16
C LYS A 18 0.23 -13.66 -41.67
N ALA A 19 0.46 -13.75 -40.35
CA ALA A 19 1.80 -13.59 -39.80
C ALA A 19 2.75 -14.72 -40.21
N VAL A 20 2.28 -15.98 -40.23
CA VAL A 20 3.08 -17.14 -40.68
C VAL A 20 3.43 -17.02 -42.15
N GLU A 21 2.47 -16.61 -42.97
CA GLU A 21 2.63 -16.36 -44.40
C GLU A 21 3.64 -15.23 -44.67
N ALA A 22 3.49 -14.07 -43.99
CA ALA A 22 4.40 -12.94 -44.12
C ALA A 22 5.85 -13.27 -43.71
N LEU A 23 6.03 -14.23 -42.78
CA LEU A 23 7.34 -14.70 -42.34
C LEU A 23 7.91 -15.83 -43.21
N GLY A 24 7.18 -16.30 -44.23
CA GLY A 24 7.59 -17.43 -45.07
C GLY A 24 7.79 -18.73 -44.30
N LYS A 25 7.11 -18.89 -43.16
CA LYS A 25 7.26 -20.10 -42.32
C LYS A 25 6.31 -21.20 -42.81
N PRO A 26 6.73 -22.48 -42.74
CA PRO A 26 5.88 -23.59 -43.18
C PRO A 26 4.61 -23.65 -42.32
N GLN A 27 3.48 -23.83 -42.97
CA GLN A 27 2.17 -23.92 -42.31
C GLN A 27 1.46 -25.21 -42.70
N LEU A 28 0.82 -25.84 -41.71
CA LEU A 28 -0.10 -26.95 -41.93
C LEU A 28 -1.45 -26.60 -41.30
N LEU A 29 -2.53 -26.81 -42.06
CA LEU A 29 -3.89 -26.57 -41.62
C LEU A 29 -4.62 -27.90 -41.45
N PHE A 30 -5.27 -28.05 -40.30
CA PHE A 30 -6.26 -29.08 -40.04
C PHE A 30 -7.63 -28.45 -39.89
N THR A 31 -8.60 -28.96 -40.64
CA THR A 31 -10.00 -28.69 -40.31
C THR A 31 -10.46 -29.64 -39.20
N LEU A 32 -11.44 -29.24 -38.40
CA LEU A 32 -12.04 -30.11 -37.40
C LEU A 32 -12.65 -31.40 -38.01
N ALA A 33 -13.07 -31.34 -39.27
CA ALA A 33 -13.53 -32.52 -40.02
C ALA A 33 -12.37 -33.49 -40.29
N GLU A 34 -11.23 -32.99 -40.76
CA GLU A 34 -10.01 -33.81 -40.94
C GLU A 34 -9.50 -34.38 -39.61
N ALA A 35 -9.65 -33.63 -38.51
CA ALA A 35 -9.26 -34.09 -37.18
C ALA A 35 -10.05 -35.31 -36.68
N GLY A 36 -11.21 -35.61 -37.27
CA GLY A 36 -11.99 -36.81 -36.98
C GLY A 36 -11.36 -38.09 -37.53
N ASP A 37 -10.53 -37.99 -38.57
CA ASP A 37 -9.79 -39.11 -39.18
C ASP A 37 -8.33 -39.06 -38.72
N ILE A 38 -8.10 -39.49 -37.48
CA ILE A 38 -6.79 -39.45 -36.82
C ILE A 38 -5.67 -40.11 -37.65
N PRO A 39 -5.84 -41.32 -38.24
CA PRO A 39 -4.80 -41.94 -39.05
C PRO A 39 -4.35 -41.06 -40.23
N ARG A 40 -5.30 -40.50 -40.97
CA ARG A 40 -5.02 -39.63 -42.12
C ARG A 40 -4.39 -38.31 -41.68
N ALA A 41 -4.89 -37.71 -40.60
CA ALA A 41 -4.32 -36.49 -40.06
C ALA A 41 -2.88 -36.71 -39.58
N ARG A 42 -2.60 -37.86 -38.97
CA ARG A 42 -1.25 -38.25 -38.55
C ARG A 42 -0.29 -38.39 -39.71
N GLU A 43 -0.66 -39.10 -40.77
CA GLU A 43 0.16 -39.24 -41.97
C GLU A 43 0.48 -37.87 -42.60
N LYS A 44 -0.55 -37.01 -42.73
CA LYS A 44 -0.41 -35.63 -43.23
C LYS A 44 0.57 -34.81 -42.38
N PHE A 45 0.46 -34.91 -41.05
CA PHE A 45 1.34 -34.20 -40.12
C PHE A 45 2.80 -34.68 -40.23
N LEU A 46 3.04 -35.99 -40.20
CA LEU A 46 4.39 -36.56 -40.25
C LEU A 46 5.09 -36.22 -41.56
N THR A 47 4.38 -36.35 -42.68
CA THR A 47 4.90 -35.97 -44.01
C THR A 47 5.30 -34.50 -44.05
N TRP A 48 4.44 -33.61 -43.56
CA TRP A 48 4.74 -32.18 -43.50
C TRP A 48 5.89 -31.84 -42.56
N GLN A 49 5.96 -32.50 -41.40
CA GLN A 49 7.03 -32.32 -40.41
C GLN A 49 8.40 -32.68 -41.02
N GLU A 50 8.48 -33.83 -41.69
CA GLU A 50 9.70 -34.33 -42.31
C GLU A 50 10.16 -33.43 -43.47
N GLN A 51 9.24 -33.09 -44.39
CA GLN A 51 9.54 -32.21 -45.53
C GLN A 51 10.08 -30.84 -45.12
N ASN A 52 9.69 -30.34 -43.95
CA ASN A 52 10.06 -29.01 -43.46
C ASN A 52 11.07 -29.06 -42.30
N ASN A 53 11.58 -30.24 -41.94
CA ASN A 53 12.51 -30.47 -40.84
C ASN A 53 12.11 -29.76 -39.53
N ILE A 54 10.86 -29.96 -39.11
CA ILE A 54 10.28 -29.22 -37.98
C ILE A 54 10.67 -29.89 -36.65
N GLN A 55 11.43 -29.16 -35.85
CA GLN A 55 11.83 -29.57 -34.49
C GLN A 55 11.01 -28.86 -33.39
N VAL A 56 10.58 -27.61 -33.65
CA VAL A 56 9.78 -26.81 -32.73
C VAL A 56 8.44 -26.50 -33.38
N LEU A 57 7.35 -27.02 -32.80
CA LEU A 57 6.00 -26.87 -33.35
C LEU A 57 5.22 -25.78 -32.61
N ASN A 58 4.94 -24.67 -33.29
CA ASN A 58 3.93 -23.73 -32.83
C ASN A 58 2.52 -24.19 -33.24
N ILE A 59 1.56 -24.16 -32.32
CA ILE A 59 0.17 -24.59 -32.50
C ILE A 59 -0.76 -23.40 -32.27
N ASN A 60 -1.61 -23.12 -33.25
CA ASN A 60 -2.62 -22.06 -33.18
C ASN A 60 -4.02 -22.63 -33.40
N GLY A 61 -5.03 -22.01 -32.79
CA GLY A 61 -6.44 -22.36 -32.97
C GLY A 61 -7.36 -21.31 -32.35
N PRO A 62 -8.67 -21.37 -32.60
CA PRO A 62 -9.63 -20.47 -31.97
C PRO A 62 -9.72 -20.74 -30.46
N ARG A 63 -10.22 -19.76 -29.72
CA ARG A 63 -10.50 -19.91 -28.28
C ARG A 63 -11.68 -20.84 -28.06
N GLU A 64 -11.69 -21.57 -26.95
CA GLU A 64 -12.80 -22.43 -26.53
C GLU A 64 -14.13 -21.68 -26.47
N SER A 65 -14.10 -20.40 -26.05
CA SER A 65 -15.30 -19.55 -26.02
C SER A 65 -15.86 -19.22 -27.41
N SER A 66 -15.05 -19.29 -28.46
CA SER A 66 -15.46 -19.03 -29.85
C SER A 66 -15.91 -20.30 -30.55
N VAL A 67 -15.31 -21.44 -30.21
CA VAL A 67 -15.63 -22.75 -30.79
C VAL A 67 -15.67 -23.78 -29.65
N PRO A 68 -16.82 -23.93 -28.97
CA PRO A 68 -16.94 -24.92 -27.90
C PRO A 68 -16.60 -26.33 -28.38
N GLY A 69 -15.81 -27.05 -27.58
CA GLY A 69 -15.29 -28.38 -27.87
C GLY A 69 -14.01 -28.41 -28.71
N ILE A 70 -13.42 -27.26 -29.08
CA ILE A 70 -12.15 -27.23 -29.81
C ILE A 70 -11.01 -27.83 -28.98
N TYR A 71 -11.00 -27.62 -27.66
CA TYR A 71 -9.98 -28.16 -26.78
C TYR A 71 -9.95 -29.69 -26.82
N GLU A 72 -11.09 -30.34 -26.58
CA GLU A 72 -11.15 -31.81 -26.54
C GLU A 72 -10.86 -32.44 -27.91
N LYS A 73 -11.34 -31.84 -29.00
CA LYS A 73 -11.03 -32.30 -30.36
C LYS A 73 -9.54 -32.16 -30.70
N SER A 74 -8.94 -31.03 -30.34
CA SER A 74 -7.50 -30.80 -30.55
C SER A 74 -6.67 -31.76 -29.71
N LYS A 75 -7.06 -31.99 -28.45
CA LYS A 75 -6.41 -32.96 -27.56
C LYS A 75 -6.47 -34.37 -28.13
N ALA A 76 -7.63 -34.83 -28.59
CA ALA A 76 -7.78 -36.15 -29.21
C ALA A 76 -6.91 -36.30 -30.47
N LEU A 77 -6.89 -35.27 -31.32
CA LEU A 77 -6.00 -35.21 -32.49
C LEU A 77 -4.53 -35.34 -32.08
N PHE A 78 -4.06 -34.55 -31.12
CA PHE A 78 -2.66 -34.58 -30.69
C PHE A 78 -2.26 -35.88 -30.01
N LEU A 79 -3.15 -36.45 -29.18
CA LEU A 79 -2.93 -37.77 -28.62
C LEU A 79 -2.79 -38.79 -29.76
N GLY A 80 -3.67 -38.75 -30.77
CA GLY A 80 -3.60 -39.64 -31.92
C GLY A 80 -2.34 -39.47 -32.79
N ILE A 81 -1.85 -38.24 -32.95
CA ILE A 81 -0.65 -37.94 -33.74
C ILE A 81 0.63 -38.36 -32.99
N PHE A 82 0.74 -37.98 -31.71
CA PHE A 82 1.99 -38.07 -30.94
C PHE A 82 2.08 -39.29 -30.04
N VAL A 83 0.97 -39.83 -29.56
CA VAL A 83 0.96 -41.05 -28.76
C VAL A 83 0.89 -42.22 -29.72
N ASP A 84 2.06 -42.71 -30.12
CA ASP A 84 2.16 -43.86 -31.01
C ASP A 84 1.50 -45.08 -30.35
N ALA A 85 0.50 -45.69 -31.02
CA ALA A 85 -0.14 -46.94 -30.58
C ALA A 85 0.84 -48.14 -30.53
N ARG A 86 2.12 -47.95 -30.91
CA ARG A 86 3.19 -48.95 -30.87
C ARG A 86 3.92 -49.05 -29.52
N SER A 87 3.37 -48.48 -28.47
CA SER A 87 4.00 -48.39 -27.15
C SER A 87 3.45 -49.41 -26.14
N ALA A 88 3.30 -50.69 -26.50
CA ALA A 88 3.17 -51.72 -25.44
C ALA A 88 4.47 -51.83 -24.63
N THR A 89 5.62 -51.69 -25.31
CA THR A 89 6.97 -51.71 -24.73
C THR A 89 7.45 -50.34 -24.22
N PHE A 90 7.09 -49.25 -24.90
CA PHE A 90 7.46 -47.90 -24.45
C PHE A 90 6.60 -47.42 -23.26
N ALA A 91 5.36 -47.91 -23.10
CA ALA A 91 4.53 -47.60 -21.93
C ALA A 91 5.07 -48.26 -20.65
N ALA A 92 5.69 -49.43 -20.76
CA ALA A 92 6.36 -50.08 -19.63
C ALA A 92 7.60 -49.30 -19.18
N HIS A 93 8.44 -48.86 -20.13
CA HIS A 93 9.63 -48.04 -19.83
C HIS A 93 9.26 -46.63 -19.32
N CYS A 94 8.26 -45.97 -19.92
CA CYS A 94 7.77 -44.68 -19.45
C CYS A 94 7.12 -44.77 -18.06
N LYS A 95 6.39 -45.86 -17.74
CA LYS A 95 5.85 -46.04 -16.38
C LYS A 95 6.95 -46.05 -15.33
N HIS A 96 8.05 -46.76 -15.58
CA HIS A 96 9.16 -46.82 -14.63
C HIS A 96 9.91 -45.48 -14.52
N ALA A 97 10.12 -44.78 -15.64
CA ALA A 97 10.75 -43.46 -15.64
C ALA A 97 9.88 -42.40 -14.94
N VAL A 98 8.57 -42.39 -15.22
CA VAL A 98 7.61 -41.47 -14.57
C VAL A 98 7.49 -41.76 -13.08
N GLN A 99 7.47 -43.04 -12.67
CA GLN A 99 7.45 -43.41 -11.26
C GLN A 99 8.72 -42.96 -10.52
N SER A 100 9.90 -43.17 -11.12
CA SER A 100 11.16 -42.69 -10.55
C SER A 100 11.22 -41.16 -10.43
N LEU A 101 10.74 -40.43 -11.44
CA LEU A 101 10.66 -38.97 -11.38
C LEU A 101 9.65 -38.50 -10.32
N CYS A 102 8.54 -39.21 -10.13
CA CYS A 102 7.54 -38.89 -9.11
C CYS A 102 8.10 -39.11 -7.70
N GLU A 103 8.83 -40.20 -7.47
CA GLU A 103 9.52 -40.48 -6.21
C GLU A 103 10.62 -39.45 -5.92
N ALA A 104 11.41 -39.07 -6.93
CA ALA A 104 12.42 -38.03 -6.81
C ALA A 104 11.79 -36.67 -6.48
N TRP A 105 10.68 -36.33 -7.13
CA TRP A 105 9.96 -35.09 -6.87
C TRP A 105 9.38 -35.05 -5.45
N LEU A 106 8.79 -36.15 -4.97
CA LEU A 106 8.31 -36.27 -3.58
C LEU A 106 9.43 -36.14 -2.55
N LEU A 107 10.65 -36.62 -2.85
CA LEU A 107 11.82 -36.40 -1.99
C LEU A 107 12.23 -34.93 -1.96
N VAL A 108 12.21 -34.25 -3.11
CA VAL A 108 12.50 -32.81 -3.21
C VAL A 108 11.48 -31.99 -2.42
N GLU A 109 10.18 -32.31 -2.54
CA GLU A 109 9.14 -31.64 -1.74
C GLU A 109 9.32 -31.86 -0.23
N LYS A 110 9.68 -33.08 0.19
CA LYS A 110 9.97 -33.38 1.60
C LYS A 110 11.17 -32.62 2.14
N GLU A 111 12.24 -32.46 1.36
CA GLU A 111 13.39 -31.66 1.80
C GLU A 111 13.08 -30.16 1.77
N HIS A 112 12.29 -29.67 0.81
CA HIS A 112 11.83 -28.28 0.78
C HIS A 112 10.99 -27.93 2.01
N THR A 113 9.97 -28.73 2.30
CA THR A 113 9.12 -28.54 3.49
C THR A 113 9.92 -28.60 4.80
N LYS A 114 10.88 -29.52 4.90
CA LYS A 114 11.79 -29.61 6.05
C LYS A 114 12.73 -28.40 6.16
N GLN A 115 13.16 -27.84 5.04
CA GLN A 115 13.97 -26.63 5.00
C GLN A 115 13.14 -25.40 5.43
N GLU A 116 11.91 -25.26 4.94
CA GLU A 116 10.98 -24.22 5.36
C GLU A 116 10.69 -24.28 6.86
N GLU A 117 10.50 -25.48 7.41
CA GLU A 117 10.29 -25.66 8.85
C GLU A 117 11.50 -25.23 9.68
N ARG A 118 12.72 -25.58 9.23
CA ARG A 118 13.96 -25.13 9.89
C ARG A 118 14.14 -23.62 9.83
N GLU A 119 13.82 -22.99 8.71
CA GLU A 119 13.87 -21.54 8.58
C GLU A 119 12.83 -20.86 9.46
N ARG A 120 11.62 -21.43 9.56
CA ARG A 120 10.57 -20.94 10.45
C ARG A 120 10.99 -21.02 11.92
N GLN A 121 11.55 -22.15 12.36
CA GLN A 121 12.06 -22.32 13.72
C GLN A 121 13.22 -21.34 14.03
N LYS A 122 14.10 -21.09 13.06
CA LYS A 122 15.18 -20.10 13.19
C LYS A 122 14.62 -18.68 13.38
N ARG A 123 13.67 -18.27 12.55
CA ARG A 123 13.02 -16.94 12.65
C ARG A 123 12.28 -16.78 13.97
N GLU A 124 11.61 -17.82 14.46
CA GLU A 124 10.91 -17.80 15.74
C GLU A 124 11.88 -17.64 16.92
N ARG A 125 13.03 -18.32 16.87
CA ARG A 125 14.09 -18.17 17.88
C ARG A 125 14.68 -16.77 17.86
N GLU A 126 15.01 -16.24 16.68
CA GLU A 126 15.55 -14.87 16.53
C GLU A 126 14.54 -13.82 17.03
N ALA A 127 13.26 -13.98 16.70
CA ALA A 127 12.20 -13.09 17.18
C ALA A 127 12.04 -13.15 18.71
N ARG A 128 12.18 -14.34 19.32
CA ARG A 128 12.14 -14.51 20.78
C ARG A 128 13.34 -13.86 21.46
N GLU A 129 14.54 -14.05 20.93
CA GLU A 129 15.77 -13.42 21.45
C GLU A 129 15.70 -11.89 21.32
N GLU A 130 15.15 -11.36 20.22
CA GLU A 130 14.94 -9.92 20.05
C GLU A 130 13.89 -9.36 21.01
N ALA A 131 12.79 -10.09 21.24
CA ALA A 131 11.75 -9.72 22.19
C ALA A 131 12.31 -9.66 23.63
N GLU A 132 13.09 -10.66 24.03
CA GLU A 132 13.75 -10.69 25.35
C GLU A 132 14.74 -9.53 25.50
N ARG A 133 15.50 -9.20 24.44
CA ARG A 133 16.41 -8.05 24.44
C ARG A 133 15.65 -6.73 24.62
N LYS A 134 14.53 -6.55 23.91
CA LYS A 134 13.66 -5.36 24.03
C LYS A 134 13.03 -5.25 25.41
N GLU A 135 12.59 -6.36 25.99
CA GLU A 135 12.04 -6.40 27.35
C GLU A 135 13.09 -6.02 28.38
N ARG A 136 14.32 -6.55 28.27
CA ARG A 136 15.44 -6.21 29.13
C ARG A 136 15.83 -4.73 29.03
N GLU A 137 15.81 -4.15 27.83
CA GLU A 137 16.06 -2.72 27.63
C GLU A 137 14.97 -1.85 28.26
N ARG A 138 13.69 -2.23 28.10
CA ARG A 138 12.57 -1.54 28.75
C ARG A 138 12.69 -1.56 30.27
N LEU A 139 13.07 -2.70 30.85
CA LEU A 139 13.24 -2.82 32.29
C LEU A 139 14.36 -1.88 32.79
N ARG A 140 15.49 -1.81 32.08
CA ARG A 140 16.58 -0.89 32.43
C ARG A 140 16.14 0.57 32.39
N ARG A 141 15.36 0.98 31.38
CA ARG A 141 14.83 2.35 31.32
C ARG A 141 13.91 2.66 32.49
N LEU A 142 13.04 1.71 32.87
CA LEU A 142 12.18 1.89 34.04
C LEU A 142 12.97 1.98 35.34
N GLU A 143 14.04 1.18 35.51
CA GLU A 143 14.93 1.27 36.67
C GLU A 143 15.69 2.61 36.73
N GLU A 144 16.13 3.14 35.57
CA GLU A 144 16.75 4.46 35.46
C GLU A 144 15.76 5.59 35.78
N GLU A 145 14.55 5.56 35.21
CA GLU A 145 13.48 6.51 35.50
C GLU A 145 13.08 6.48 36.98
N GLU A 146 13.03 5.29 37.61
CA GLU A 146 12.75 5.16 39.04
C GLU A 146 13.88 5.75 39.89
N ARG A 147 15.14 5.56 39.49
CA ARG A 147 16.30 6.17 40.17
C ARG A 147 16.24 7.69 40.07
N GLU A 148 16.01 8.23 38.88
CA GLU A 148 15.87 9.68 38.68
C GLU A 148 14.72 10.26 39.50
N ARG A 149 13.59 9.54 39.57
CA ARG A 149 12.45 9.95 40.40
C ARG A 149 12.81 9.99 41.89
N ARG A 150 13.56 9.00 42.39
CA ARG A 150 14.02 8.98 43.80
C ARG A 150 15.01 10.10 44.08
N GLU A 151 15.97 10.35 43.19
CA GLU A 151 16.93 11.46 43.33
C GLU A 151 16.21 12.82 43.34
N LEU A 152 15.20 13.01 42.49
CA LEU A 152 14.40 14.23 42.47
C LEU A 152 13.56 14.40 43.76
N GLU A 153 12.98 13.31 44.27
CA GLU A 153 12.24 13.30 45.52
C GLU A 153 13.15 13.66 46.71
N GLU A 154 14.35 13.10 46.78
CA GLU A 154 15.37 13.44 47.78
C GLU A 154 15.81 14.91 47.68
N GLN A 155 15.99 15.45 46.48
CA GLN A 155 16.31 16.86 46.26
C GLN A 155 15.20 17.79 46.73
N MET A 156 13.94 17.47 46.44
CA MET A 156 12.80 18.26 46.91
C MET A 156 12.69 18.24 48.45
N GLU A 157 12.91 17.08 49.08
CA GLU A 157 12.92 16.97 50.54
C GLU A 157 14.08 17.75 51.18
N GLU A 158 15.26 17.75 50.55
CA GLU A 158 16.39 18.57 51.01
C GLU A 158 16.12 20.06 50.85
N GLU A 159 15.58 20.50 49.72
CA GLU A 159 15.17 21.89 49.50
C GLU A 159 14.10 22.32 50.52
N GLU A 160 13.12 21.46 50.81
CA GLU A 160 12.11 21.74 51.82
C GLU A 160 12.72 21.87 53.21
N ARG A 161 13.65 20.98 53.60
CA ARG A 161 14.39 21.08 54.86
C ARG A 161 15.17 22.38 54.96
N GLN A 162 15.90 22.76 53.91
CA GLN A 162 16.63 24.02 53.86
C GLN A 162 15.68 25.22 53.97
N ARG A 163 14.51 25.17 53.33
CA ARG A 163 13.49 26.21 53.41
C ARG A 163 12.88 26.34 54.79
N GLN A 164 12.64 25.21 55.48
CA GLN A 164 12.14 25.19 56.85
C GLN A 164 13.19 25.74 57.83
N GLU A 165 14.46 25.36 57.67
CA GLU A 165 15.58 25.87 58.48
C GLU A 165 15.76 27.38 58.27
N ALA A 166 15.81 27.85 57.02
CA ALA A 166 15.89 29.28 56.71
C ALA A 166 14.71 30.08 57.29
N ARG A 167 13.49 29.50 57.28
CA ARG A 167 12.32 30.10 57.93
C ARG A 167 12.49 30.18 59.44
N ARG A 168 13.02 29.13 60.08
CA ARG A 168 13.28 29.11 61.51
C ARG A 168 14.33 30.15 61.91
N GLU A 169 15.43 30.24 61.17
CA GLU A 169 16.45 31.27 61.40
C GLU A 169 15.90 32.69 61.20
N ALA A 170 15.09 32.91 60.15
CA ALA A 170 14.47 34.20 59.89
C ALA A 170 13.51 34.60 61.02
N ALA A 171 12.74 33.64 61.55
CA ALA A 171 11.86 33.85 62.69
C ALA A 171 12.65 34.17 63.97
N GLU A 172 13.77 33.49 64.22
CA GLU A 172 14.66 33.77 65.36
C GLU A 172 15.28 35.17 65.26
N ARG A 173 15.79 35.56 64.08
CA ARG A 173 16.32 36.91 63.83
C ARG A 173 15.24 37.98 64.03
N ALA A 174 14.04 37.75 63.53
CA ALA A 174 12.92 38.68 63.72
C ALA A 174 12.51 38.80 65.20
N ALA A 175 12.56 37.71 65.96
CA ALA A 175 12.30 37.73 67.39
C ALA A 175 13.38 38.49 68.18
N GLU A 176 14.66 38.33 67.82
CA GLU A 176 15.76 39.10 68.42
C GLU A 176 15.64 40.60 68.12
N GLU A 177 15.29 40.95 66.87
CA GLU A 177 15.06 42.33 66.46
C GLU A 177 13.85 42.94 67.19
N ALA A 178 12.74 42.19 67.31
CA ALA A 178 11.58 42.63 68.07
C ALA A 178 11.92 42.86 69.55
N LYS A 179 12.75 41.99 70.15
CA LYS A 179 13.25 42.17 71.52
C LYS A 179 14.10 43.44 71.65
N ARG A 180 15.02 43.69 70.71
CA ARG A 180 15.80 44.95 70.66
C ARG A 180 14.92 46.18 70.55
N LEU A 181 13.83 46.11 69.78
CA LEU A 181 12.91 47.21 69.60
C LEU A 181 12.12 47.50 70.89
N TRP A 182 11.74 46.46 71.64
CA TRP A 182 11.01 46.59 72.91
C TRP A 182 11.87 47.15 74.04
N ASP A 183 13.16 46.80 74.09
CA ASP A 183 14.11 47.32 75.10
C ASP A 183 14.53 48.77 74.84
N LYS A 184 14.15 49.36 73.70
CA LYS A 184 14.45 50.76 73.37
C LYS A 184 13.44 51.66 74.10
N PRO A 185 13.89 52.52 75.04
CA PRO A 185 12.98 53.41 75.75
C PRO A 185 12.26 54.33 74.75
N PRO A 186 10.97 54.63 74.95
CA PRO A 186 10.20 55.48 74.05
C PRO A 186 10.92 56.82 73.92
N ALA A 187 11.39 57.11 72.71
CA ALA A 187 11.96 58.40 72.40
C ALA A 187 10.90 59.48 72.63
N GLU A 188 11.28 60.47 73.42
CA GLU A 188 10.54 61.66 73.79
C GLU A 188 9.82 62.28 72.58
N ALA A 189 8.51 62.50 72.76
CA ALA A 189 7.57 62.92 71.74
C ALA A 189 8.03 64.20 71.03
N ALA A 190 8.56 64.07 69.81
CA ALA A 190 8.76 65.20 68.92
C ALA A 190 7.41 65.71 68.37
N PRO A 191 7.26 67.04 68.21
CA PRO A 191 5.98 67.69 67.95
C PRO A 191 5.38 67.29 66.59
N VAL A 192 4.08 67.05 66.63
CA VAL A 192 3.19 66.73 65.51
C VAL A 192 3.27 67.82 64.42
N PRO A 193 3.75 67.54 63.20
CA PRO A 193 3.49 68.41 62.07
C PRO A 193 2.06 68.15 61.57
N VAL A 194 1.22 69.17 61.70
CA VAL A 194 -0.06 69.30 61.00
C VAL A 194 0.23 69.32 59.50
N VAL A 195 -0.03 68.21 58.79
CA VAL A 195 0.05 68.16 57.32
C VAL A 195 -1.36 67.98 56.76
N VAL A 196 -1.70 68.99 55.97
CA VAL A 196 -2.92 69.28 55.20
C VAL A 196 -3.35 68.09 54.30
N PRO A 197 -4.66 67.84 54.10
CA PRO A 197 -5.13 66.82 53.17
C PRO A 197 -4.92 67.30 51.72
N ALA A 198 -3.95 66.70 51.02
CA ALA A 198 -3.78 66.88 49.58
C ALA A 198 -4.46 65.73 48.83
N LEU A 199 -5.27 66.12 47.84
CA LEU A 199 -6.01 65.26 46.92
C LEU A 199 -5.13 64.14 46.34
N ILE A 200 -5.66 62.91 46.35
CA ILE A 200 -5.16 61.82 45.53
C ILE A 200 -5.88 61.90 44.16
N PRO A 201 -5.16 62.02 43.04
CA PRO A 201 -5.76 61.92 41.72
C PRO A 201 -6.21 60.48 41.46
N SER A 202 -7.42 60.38 40.91
CA SER A 202 -8.01 59.16 40.37
C SER A 202 -7.16 58.66 39.20
N VAL A 203 -6.35 57.63 39.42
CA VAL A 203 -5.62 56.93 38.36
C VAL A 203 -6.44 55.72 37.93
N ALA A 204 -6.81 55.74 36.65
CA ALA A 204 -7.60 54.75 35.97
C ALA A 204 -7.04 53.33 36.12
N LEU A 205 -7.95 52.40 36.42
CA LEU A 205 -7.77 50.96 36.28
C LEU A 205 -7.40 50.63 34.82
N PRO A 206 -6.36 49.82 34.55
CA PRO A 206 -6.23 49.18 33.26
C PRO A 206 -7.35 48.12 33.09
N PRO A 207 -7.85 47.91 31.87
CA PRO A 207 -8.90 46.93 31.62
C PRO A 207 -8.40 45.52 31.91
N VAL A 208 -9.19 44.80 32.72
CA VAL A 208 -9.10 43.36 32.92
C VAL A 208 -9.15 42.68 31.54
N PRO A 209 -8.13 41.87 31.16
CA PRO A 209 -8.25 41.04 29.97
C PRO A 209 -9.34 39.99 30.21
N ALA A 210 -10.26 39.88 29.24
CA ALA A 210 -11.35 38.91 29.22
C ALA A 210 -10.83 37.47 29.47
N PRO A 211 -11.61 36.61 30.14
CA PRO A 211 -11.26 35.21 30.28
C PRO A 211 -11.18 34.56 28.91
N VAL A 212 -9.98 34.13 28.54
CA VAL A 212 -9.77 33.22 27.42
C VAL A 212 -10.53 31.92 27.75
N PRO A 213 -11.40 31.40 26.88
CA PRO A 213 -12.03 30.11 27.12
C PRO A 213 -10.94 29.04 27.18
N VAL A 214 -10.78 28.44 28.36
CA VAL A 214 -10.02 27.20 28.54
C VAL A 214 -10.71 26.15 27.69
N ALA A 215 -10.11 25.86 26.53
CA ALA A 215 -10.47 24.72 25.72
C ALA A 215 -10.30 23.46 26.58
N VAL A 216 -11.43 22.85 26.88
CA VAL A 216 -11.55 21.55 27.52
C VAL A 216 -10.72 20.55 26.71
N PRO A 217 -9.72 19.87 27.28
CA PRO A 217 -9.08 18.76 26.60
C PRO A 217 -10.09 17.62 26.44
N ALA A 218 -10.26 17.19 25.19
CA ALA A 218 -11.07 16.04 24.83
C ALA A 218 -10.65 14.79 25.63
N PRO A 219 -11.60 13.93 26.02
CA PRO A 219 -11.28 12.70 26.74
C PRO A 219 -10.50 11.73 25.85
N ALA A 220 -9.48 11.11 26.46
CA ALA A 220 -8.63 10.08 25.86
C ALA A 220 -9.43 8.92 25.22
N PRO A 221 -8.91 8.31 24.14
CA PRO A 221 -9.49 7.10 23.58
C PRO A 221 -9.24 5.91 24.52
N LYS A 222 -10.32 5.30 25.00
CA LYS A 222 -10.26 4.00 25.68
C LYS A 222 -9.88 2.93 24.66
N THR A 223 -8.68 2.39 24.79
CA THR A 223 -8.30 1.12 24.17
C THR A 223 -8.75 -0.06 25.03
N LEU A 224 -9.30 -1.06 24.34
CA LEU A 224 -9.28 -2.51 24.63
C LEU A 224 -10.19 -3.07 25.74
N SER A 225 -11.34 -3.63 25.31
CA SER A 225 -11.74 -5.02 25.62
C SER A 225 -13.05 -5.38 24.91
N ALA A 226 -12.98 -6.21 23.86
CA ALA A 226 -14.03 -7.17 23.47
C ALA A 226 -13.55 -8.05 22.30
N LEU A 227 -12.84 -9.10 22.68
CA LEU A 227 -12.69 -10.34 21.93
C LEU A 227 -14.05 -11.09 21.92
N MET A 228 -14.31 -11.88 20.88
CA MET A 228 -15.41 -12.86 20.70
C MET A 228 -16.82 -12.31 20.38
N GLN A 229 -17.21 -12.40 19.10
CA GLN A 229 -18.22 -13.37 18.67
C GLN A 229 -18.22 -13.57 17.15
N ALA A 230 -18.36 -14.84 16.77
CA ALA A 230 -18.29 -15.36 15.43
C ALA A 230 -19.60 -15.18 14.64
N GLN A 231 -19.45 -15.19 13.31
CA GLN A 231 -20.31 -15.82 12.31
C GLN A 231 -21.85 -15.66 12.40
N ALA A 232 -22.44 -15.07 11.37
CA ALA A 232 -23.28 -15.76 10.37
C ALA A 232 -24.12 -14.77 9.54
N ALA A 233 -24.44 -15.20 8.31
CA ALA A 233 -25.28 -14.55 7.28
C ALA A 233 -24.57 -13.42 6.49
N GLY A 234 -24.50 -13.42 5.16
CA GLY A 234 -25.29 -14.13 4.17
C GLY A 234 -25.97 -13.12 3.24
N ALA A 235 -25.82 -13.35 1.93
CA ALA A 235 -26.60 -12.82 0.82
C ALA A 235 -26.30 -11.41 0.25
N ASN A 236 -25.72 -11.43 -0.96
CA ASN A 236 -26.25 -10.84 -2.20
C ASN A 236 -27.27 -9.70 -2.09
N ILE A 237 -26.95 -8.52 -2.64
CA ILE A 237 -27.83 -7.81 -3.58
C ILE A 237 -27.00 -7.11 -4.67
N ALA A 238 -27.46 -7.27 -5.90
CA ALA A 238 -26.95 -6.71 -7.13
C ALA A 238 -27.65 -5.39 -7.52
N ALA A 239 -26.97 -4.66 -8.41
CA ALA A 239 -27.53 -3.92 -9.56
C ALA A 239 -28.14 -2.52 -9.39
N SER A 240 -27.84 -1.71 -10.42
CA SER A 240 -28.66 -0.64 -11.03
C SER A 240 -28.65 0.71 -10.28
N LEU A 241 -28.71 1.90 -10.91
CA LEU A 241 -28.85 2.35 -12.30
C LEU A 241 -28.58 3.88 -12.35
N LEU A 242 -28.19 4.36 -13.53
CA LEU A 242 -28.60 5.60 -14.22
C LEU A 242 -28.49 7.03 -13.63
N ALA A 243 -27.94 7.88 -14.50
CA ALA A 243 -28.40 9.21 -14.92
C ALA A 243 -28.20 10.42 -14.00
N ALA A 244 -27.33 11.34 -14.44
CA ALA A 244 -27.76 12.66 -14.90
C ALA A 244 -26.60 13.40 -15.60
N GLN A 245 -26.81 13.77 -16.87
CA GLN A 245 -26.18 14.96 -17.46
C GLN A 245 -27.07 16.16 -17.14
N PRO A 246 -26.51 17.38 -17.12
CA PRO A 246 -27.03 18.37 -18.05
C PRO A 246 -25.96 19.21 -18.75
N ALA A 247 -26.46 19.95 -19.73
CA ALA A 247 -25.78 20.60 -20.85
C ALA A 247 -25.42 22.08 -20.62
N MET A 248 -24.42 22.54 -21.39
CA MET A 248 -24.24 23.85 -22.06
C MET A 248 -24.43 25.18 -21.28
N ALA A 249 -23.39 26.03 -21.25
CA ALA A 249 -23.38 27.37 -21.90
C ALA A 249 -22.02 28.12 -21.71
N PRO A 250 -21.66 29.11 -22.57
CA PRO A 250 -20.31 29.68 -22.66
C PRO A 250 -20.16 31.13 -22.16
N GLY A 251 -18.93 31.50 -21.76
CA GLY A 251 -18.33 32.84 -21.95
C GLY A 251 -18.35 33.82 -20.76
N ILE A 252 -17.15 34.31 -20.38
CA ILE A 252 -16.69 35.72 -20.21
C ILE A 252 -15.34 35.73 -19.43
N PRO A 253 -14.33 36.54 -19.81
CA PRO A 253 -13.03 36.63 -19.14
C PRO A 253 -12.94 37.82 -18.16
N GLY A 254 -12.18 37.70 -17.07
CA GLY A 254 -11.74 38.87 -16.28
C GLY A 254 -11.21 38.63 -14.85
N MET A 255 -9.90 38.87 -14.69
CA MET A 255 -9.17 39.44 -13.53
C MET A 255 -9.25 38.86 -12.08
N ALA A 256 -8.07 38.42 -11.63
CA ALA A 256 -7.35 38.67 -10.36
C ALA A 256 -8.10 38.95 -9.02
N MET A 257 -7.78 38.16 -7.97
CA MET A 257 -7.02 38.57 -6.77
C MET A 257 -7.00 37.46 -5.70
N ALA A 258 -5.98 37.51 -4.85
CA ALA A 258 -5.68 36.60 -3.75
C ALA A 258 -6.67 36.65 -2.57
N GLY A 259 -6.80 35.54 -1.84
CA GLY A 259 -7.47 35.47 -0.53
C GLY A 259 -7.82 34.03 -0.16
N GLY A 260 -7.21 33.50 0.89
CA GLY A 260 -7.46 32.16 1.42
C GLY A 260 -8.85 32.06 2.05
N GLU A 261 -9.56 31.00 1.68
CA GLU A 261 -10.78 30.54 2.33
C GLU A 261 -10.79 29.00 2.27
N GLU A 262 -10.90 28.39 3.44
CA GLU A 262 -10.88 26.94 3.66
C GLU A 262 -12.19 26.35 3.14
N ALA A 263 -12.24 26.15 1.82
CA ALA A 263 -13.37 25.53 1.14
C ALA A 263 -13.39 24.03 1.45
N ALA A 264 -14.55 23.55 1.89
CA ALA A 264 -14.86 22.13 2.01
C ALA A 264 -14.39 21.40 0.74
N ALA A 265 -13.38 20.55 0.92
CA ALA A 265 -12.56 19.99 -0.15
C ALA A 265 -13.38 19.14 -1.12
N GLY A 266 -13.87 19.77 -2.19
CA GLY A 266 -14.35 19.08 -3.37
C GLY A 266 -13.19 18.37 -4.06
N ASP A 267 -13.47 17.20 -4.63
CA ASP A 267 -12.51 16.48 -5.45
C ASP A 267 -12.09 17.37 -6.65
N ILE A 268 -10.78 17.54 -6.83
CA ILE A 268 -10.22 18.23 -8.00
C ILE A 268 -9.83 17.20 -9.05
N THR A 269 -10.02 17.56 -10.32
CA THR A 269 -9.54 16.78 -11.47
C THR A 269 -8.29 17.44 -12.01
N ALA A 270 -7.22 16.66 -12.17
CA ALA A 270 -5.99 17.11 -12.81
C ALA A 270 -5.59 16.17 -13.95
N HIS A 271 -4.92 16.74 -14.96
CA HIS A 271 -4.40 15.99 -16.10
C HIS A 271 -2.86 16.00 -16.09
N VAL A 272 -2.26 14.84 -16.37
CA VAL A 272 -0.82 14.64 -16.50
C VAL A 272 -0.52 14.00 -17.84
N GLN A 273 0.50 14.52 -18.54
CA GLN A 273 0.96 13.98 -19.81
C GLN A 273 2.05 12.93 -19.56
N VAL A 274 1.85 11.73 -20.10
CA VAL A 274 2.76 10.58 -19.95
C VAL A 274 3.14 10.06 -21.35
N PRO A 275 4.43 9.87 -21.69
CA PRO A 275 4.82 9.29 -22.96
C PRO A 275 4.16 7.93 -23.20
N ALA A 276 3.70 7.66 -24.43
CA ALA A 276 2.91 6.46 -24.73
C ALA A 276 3.65 5.14 -24.35
N GLY A 277 4.98 5.12 -24.47
CA GLY A 277 5.81 3.97 -24.07
C GLY A 277 5.79 3.66 -22.57
N ARG A 278 5.58 4.66 -21.71
CA ARG A 278 5.61 4.53 -20.23
C ARG A 278 4.23 4.26 -19.63
N VAL A 279 3.16 4.36 -20.42
CA VAL A 279 1.78 4.07 -19.95
C VAL A 279 1.64 2.61 -19.47
N LYS A 280 2.37 1.68 -20.09
CA LYS A 280 2.39 0.27 -19.66
C LYS A 280 2.99 0.11 -18.27
N ASP A 281 4.04 0.86 -17.97
CA ASP A 281 4.72 0.83 -16.67
C ASP A 281 3.86 1.50 -15.58
N LEU A 282 3.13 2.57 -15.92
CA LEU A 282 2.15 3.21 -15.04
C LEU A 282 0.99 2.26 -14.68
N LEU A 283 0.46 1.51 -15.66
CA LEU A 283 -0.61 0.54 -15.41
C LEU A 283 -0.09 -0.69 -14.64
N GLY A 284 1.07 -1.20 -15.02
CA GLY A 284 1.62 -2.46 -14.53
C GLY A 284 0.87 -3.68 -15.05
N VAL A 285 1.42 -4.87 -14.78
CA VAL A 285 0.78 -6.15 -15.14
C VAL A 285 -0.57 -6.24 -14.43
N GLN A 286 -1.66 -6.41 -15.21
CA GLN A 286 -3.04 -6.46 -14.71
C GLN A 286 -3.49 -5.25 -13.87
N GLY A 287 -2.90 -4.07 -14.08
CA GLY A 287 -3.29 -2.87 -13.33
C GLY A 287 -2.78 -2.86 -11.89
N ARG A 288 -1.76 -3.65 -11.55
CA ARG A 288 -1.22 -3.73 -10.17
C ARG A 288 -0.64 -2.39 -9.71
N ASN A 289 0.11 -1.71 -10.57
CA ASN A 289 0.80 -0.46 -10.24
C ASN A 289 -0.21 0.66 -10.03
N ILE A 290 -1.20 0.81 -10.91
CA ILE A 290 -2.23 1.85 -10.77
C ILE A 290 -3.10 1.62 -9.52
N LYS A 291 -3.33 0.37 -9.10
CA LYS A 291 -4.00 0.05 -7.82
C LYS A 291 -3.15 0.43 -6.61
N ALA A 292 -1.85 0.14 -6.64
CA ALA A 292 -0.90 0.52 -5.58
C ALA A 292 -0.78 2.05 -5.47
N LEU A 293 -0.64 2.72 -6.61
CA LEU A 293 -0.61 4.19 -6.72
C LEU A 293 -1.87 4.79 -6.08
N LYS A 294 -3.05 4.27 -6.43
CA LYS A 294 -4.33 4.69 -5.86
C LYS A 294 -4.37 4.51 -4.33
N SER A 295 -3.94 3.35 -3.84
CA SER A 295 -3.93 3.03 -2.41
C SER A 295 -2.95 3.89 -1.60
N GLN A 296 -1.80 4.26 -2.17
CA GLN A 296 -0.73 5.00 -1.47
C GLN A 296 -0.98 6.51 -1.42
N THR A 297 -1.68 7.03 -2.43
CA THR A 297 -1.97 8.45 -2.60
C THR A 297 -3.35 8.83 -2.06
N GLY A 298 -4.30 7.89 -2.07
CA GLY A 298 -5.68 8.14 -1.65
C GLY A 298 -6.55 8.81 -2.70
N VAL A 299 -6.12 8.88 -3.97
CA VAL A 299 -6.99 9.42 -5.05
C VAL A 299 -8.16 8.51 -5.37
N VAL A 300 -9.28 9.12 -5.76
CA VAL A 300 -10.56 8.45 -6.01
C VAL A 300 -10.55 7.71 -7.35
N LYS A 301 -9.95 8.31 -8.38
CA LYS A 301 -9.89 7.74 -9.74
C LYS A 301 -8.60 8.15 -10.44
N VAL A 302 -7.99 7.19 -11.14
CA VAL A 302 -6.91 7.42 -12.10
C VAL A 302 -7.32 6.73 -13.41
N GLY A 303 -7.41 7.49 -14.50
CA GLY A 303 -7.87 7.00 -15.79
C GLY A 303 -6.99 7.49 -16.93
N VAL A 304 -6.69 6.63 -17.91
CA VAL A 304 -6.01 7.04 -19.14
C VAL A 304 -7.09 7.39 -20.17
N LEU A 305 -7.18 8.67 -20.55
CA LEU A 305 -8.21 9.17 -21.46
C LEU A 305 -7.87 8.81 -22.92
N ASP A 306 -6.65 9.11 -23.34
CA ASP A 306 -6.18 8.90 -24.71
C ASP A 306 -4.87 8.13 -24.74
N ARG A 307 -4.72 7.28 -25.77
CA ARG A 307 -3.46 6.55 -26.07
C ARG A 307 -2.61 7.27 -27.13
N ASN A 308 -2.82 8.57 -27.31
CA ASN A 308 -1.95 9.39 -28.15
C ASN A 308 -0.59 9.57 -27.49
N ASP A 309 0.43 9.98 -28.24
CA ASP A 309 1.74 10.31 -27.69
C ASP A 309 1.91 11.84 -27.70
N PRO A 310 1.89 12.52 -26.53
CA PRO A 310 1.79 11.99 -25.17
C PRO A 310 0.36 11.62 -24.73
N ALA A 311 0.25 10.63 -23.85
CA ALA A 311 -1.01 10.10 -23.33
C ALA A 311 -1.50 10.96 -22.16
N ASN A 312 -2.80 11.30 -22.15
CA ASN A 312 -3.41 12.09 -21.09
C ASN A 312 -3.96 11.19 -19.99
N VAL A 313 -3.43 11.35 -18.78
CA VAL A 313 -3.89 10.66 -17.57
C VAL A 313 -4.71 11.63 -16.72
N GLU A 314 -5.96 11.28 -16.46
CA GLU A 314 -6.89 11.97 -15.55
C GLU A 314 -6.72 11.43 -14.13
N ILE A 315 -6.55 12.33 -13.16
CA ILE A 315 -6.43 12.03 -11.73
C ILE A 315 -7.50 12.84 -11.00
N VAL A 316 -8.35 12.16 -10.22
CA VAL A 316 -9.45 12.79 -9.46
C VAL A 316 -9.31 12.47 -7.97
N GLY A 317 -9.33 13.49 -7.12
CA GLY A 317 -9.39 13.35 -5.66
C GLY A 317 -9.05 14.63 -4.90
N ALA A 318 -8.80 14.50 -3.59
CA ALA A 318 -8.41 15.63 -2.74
C ALA A 318 -7.12 16.31 -3.23
N PRO A 319 -6.98 17.64 -3.10
CA PRO A 319 -5.87 18.40 -3.68
C PRO A 319 -4.48 17.90 -3.26
N ALA A 320 -4.30 17.62 -1.97
CA ALA A 320 -3.04 17.06 -1.44
C ALA A 320 -2.73 15.65 -1.99
N ALA A 321 -3.75 14.83 -2.21
CA ALA A 321 -3.61 13.49 -2.77
C ALA A 321 -3.24 13.54 -4.27
N VAL A 322 -3.84 14.48 -5.01
CA VAL A 322 -3.56 14.70 -6.43
C VAL A 322 -2.13 15.18 -6.65
N GLU A 323 -1.61 16.10 -5.83
CA GLU A 323 -0.20 16.54 -5.91
C GLU A 323 0.77 15.39 -5.62
N LYS A 324 0.51 14.61 -4.57
CA LYS A 324 1.31 13.42 -4.25
C LYS A 324 1.29 12.39 -5.40
N CYS A 325 0.12 12.19 -6.03
CA CYS A 325 -0.04 11.30 -7.17
C CYS A 325 0.75 11.78 -8.40
N LYS A 326 0.71 13.09 -8.70
CA LYS A 326 1.52 13.68 -9.77
C LYS A 326 3.03 13.44 -9.56
N GLY A 327 3.52 13.61 -8.33
CA GLY A 327 4.92 13.33 -8.00
C GLY A 327 5.33 11.89 -8.31
N LEU A 328 4.53 10.91 -7.89
CA LEU A 328 4.80 9.49 -8.17
C LEU A 328 4.70 9.14 -9.66
N VAL A 329 3.74 9.71 -10.39
CA VAL A 329 3.64 9.51 -11.84
C VAL A 329 4.88 10.04 -12.55
N ASN A 330 5.42 11.19 -12.14
CA ASN A 330 6.65 11.74 -12.71
C ASN A 330 7.86 10.83 -12.42
N CYS A 331 8.00 10.29 -11.20
CA CYS A 331 9.05 9.30 -10.89
C CYS A 331 8.98 8.07 -11.82
N ILE A 332 7.78 7.55 -12.07
CA ILE A 332 7.59 6.42 -13.01
C ILE A 332 8.00 6.84 -14.42
N VAL A 333 7.60 8.02 -14.88
CA VAL A 333 7.97 8.50 -16.22
C VAL A 333 9.48 8.56 -16.37
N GLU A 334 10.19 9.04 -15.34
CA GLU A 334 11.65 9.20 -15.32
C GLU A 334 12.44 7.88 -15.29
N GLY A 335 11.85 6.78 -14.82
CA GLY A 335 12.60 5.52 -14.69
C GLY A 335 12.46 4.84 -13.34
N ASP A 336 12.06 5.60 -12.32
CA ASP A 336 12.14 5.16 -10.93
C ASP A 336 10.86 4.42 -10.52
N LEU A 337 10.90 3.11 -10.72
CA LEU A 337 9.84 2.18 -10.29
C LEU A 337 9.94 1.82 -8.80
N ALA A 338 11.01 2.22 -8.10
CA ALA A 338 11.18 1.89 -6.68
C ALA A 338 10.19 2.64 -5.79
N ALA A 339 9.74 3.82 -6.21
CA ALA A 339 8.82 4.69 -5.46
C ALA A 339 7.44 4.04 -5.17
N ILE A 340 7.00 3.08 -5.98
CA ILE A 340 5.71 2.38 -5.83
C ILE A 340 5.90 1.01 -5.16
N GLY A 341 7.12 0.67 -4.75
CA GLY A 341 7.44 -0.59 -4.11
C GLY A 341 7.28 -1.78 -5.06
N ASN A 342 7.61 -1.61 -6.34
CA ASN A 342 7.51 -2.72 -7.28
C ASN A 342 8.64 -3.72 -7.05
N ILE A 343 8.26 -4.85 -6.45
CA ILE A 343 8.91 -6.14 -6.55
C ILE A 343 8.82 -6.54 -8.04
N THR A 344 9.79 -6.14 -8.86
CA THR A 344 10.06 -6.83 -10.13
C THR A 344 10.73 -8.17 -9.81
N GLU A 345 10.03 -9.07 -9.14
CA GLU A 345 10.35 -10.49 -9.23
C GLU A 345 9.69 -11.00 -10.51
N ILE A 346 10.42 -10.83 -11.60
CA ILE A 346 10.36 -11.75 -12.73
C ILE A 346 11.68 -12.53 -12.66
N LEU A 347 11.62 -13.69 -12.00
CA LEU A 347 12.50 -14.83 -12.30
C LEU A 347 11.65 -15.87 -13.03
#